data_AF-A0A497MB36-F1
#
_entry.id   AF-A0A497MB36-F1
#
_cell.length_a   1.000
_cell.length_b   1.000
_cell.length_c   1.000
_cell.angle_alpha   90.00
_cell.angle_beta   90.00
_cell.angle_gamma   90.00
#
_symmetry.space_group_name_H-M   'P 1'
#
loop_
_entity.id
_entity.type
_entity.pdbx_description
1 polymer ?
#
loop_
_entity_poly.entity_id
_entity_poly.type
_entity_poly.pdbx_seq_one_letter_code
_entity_poly.pdbx_strand_id
1 'polypeptide(L)'
;MRDMFRVLALLAVLVLAGLSVVSVYASDEPLSWVPWFEGTDEEYVQLKIEVVPNGAGIIYPVPGVYRIKRGETVVLQVAGVASGYEFSHWEVNFVDYGSAPFKTLTLEGDAEVKAVFTRAASGEEVGYLMVDIVFYDKPSEPPEGSVTLWELGVSMPLTPVQVTPNQWHGQAVFKGVRIGKTYTVVVNLENGVGGVYVNFWTVYNRASYMHWGFISCRRKLPEAPRSTFKPFEWPS
;
A
#
# COMPACT_ATOMS: atom_id res chain seq x y z
N MET A 1 65.36 13.92 33.06
CA MET A 1 64.34 14.41 34.02
C MET A 1 63.12 13.53 33.80
N ARG A 2 62.92 12.42 34.55
CA ARG A 2 62.45 12.38 35.96
C ARG A 2 61.17 13.23 36.10
N ASP A 3 60.00 12.75 36.48
CA ASP A 3 59.64 11.55 37.24
C ASP A 3 58.12 11.24 37.03
N MET A 4 57.78 9.94 37.09
CA MET A 4 56.73 9.25 37.89
C MET A 4 55.37 9.95 38.09
N PHE A 5 54.19 9.32 37.91
CA PHE A 5 53.62 8.16 38.62
C PHE A 5 52.46 7.59 37.78
N ARG A 6 52.51 6.35 37.25
CA ARG A 6 51.92 5.11 37.81
C ARG A 6 50.56 5.28 38.50
N VAL A 7 49.50 4.63 37.98
CA VAL A 7 48.69 3.60 38.68
C VAL A 7 47.94 2.73 37.63
N LEU A 8 48.13 1.42 37.80
CA LEU A 8 47.35 0.20 37.48
C LEU A 8 45.99 0.34 36.75
N ALA A 9 45.40 -0.65 36.06
CA ALA A 9 45.71 -2.00 35.56
C ALA A 9 44.32 -2.61 35.26
N LEU A 10 44.07 -3.22 34.11
CA LEU A 10 43.53 -4.59 33.99
C LEU A 10 43.21 -4.96 32.53
N LEU A 11 43.59 -6.18 32.19
CA LEU A 11 43.55 -6.85 30.89
C LEU A 11 42.13 -7.02 30.32
N ALA A 12 42.00 -7.01 29.00
CA ALA A 12 41.26 -8.05 28.29
C ALA A 12 41.74 -8.20 26.83
N VAL A 13 42.01 -9.44 26.48
CA VAL A 13 42.50 -9.99 25.21
C VAL A 13 41.49 -9.78 24.08
N LEU A 14 41.94 -9.43 22.87
CA LEU A 14 41.14 -9.58 21.66
C LEU A 14 41.96 -10.24 20.56
N VAL A 15 41.63 -11.52 20.35
CA VAL A 15 42.13 -12.43 19.31
C VAL A 15 41.50 -12.04 17.97
N LEU A 16 42.35 -11.95 16.95
CA LEU A 16 41.94 -11.88 15.54
C LEU A 16 41.12 -13.12 15.15
N ALA A 17 39.90 -12.91 14.66
CA ALA A 17 39.23 -13.86 13.79
C ALA A 17 38.54 -13.08 12.67
N GLY A 18 38.92 -13.38 11.44
CA GLY A 18 38.33 -12.81 10.24
C GLY A 18 36.86 -13.19 10.14
N LEU A 19 36.01 -12.18 9.97
CA LEU A 19 34.60 -12.35 9.64
C LEU A 19 34.44 -12.04 8.15
N SER A 20 34.33 -13.10 7.37
CA SER A 20 33.74 -13.10 6.04
C SER A 20 32.30 -12.60 6.19
N VAL A 21 32.02 -11.38 5.75
CA VAL A 21 30.65 -10.89 5.63
C VAL A 21 30.07 -11.50 4.36
N VAL A 22 29.48 -12.69 4.49
CA VAL A 22 28.47 -13.13 3.52
C VAL A 22 27.26 -12.26 3.78
N SER A 23 27.11 -11.19 3.00
CA SER A 23 25.85 -10.46 2.93
C SER A 23 24.82 -11.38 2.28
N VAL A 24 24.13 -12.14 3.11
CA VAL A 24 22.83 -12.71 2.73
C VAL A 24 21.93 -11.49 2.59
N TYR A 25 21.70 -11.05 1.35
CA TYR A 25 20.59 -10.19 1.02
C TYR A 25 19.32 -11.02 1.22
N ALA A 26 18.88 -11.14 2.48
CA ALA A 26 17.50 -11.41 2.78
C ALA A 26 16.75 -10.14 2.37
N SER A 27 16.04 -10.22 1.26
CA SER A 27 15.06 -9.23 0.87
C SER A 27 13.92 -9.27 1.89
N ASP A 28 14.06 -8.51 2.96
CA ASP A 28 12.99 -8.24 3.91
C ASP A 28 12.00 -7.27 3.22
N GLU A 29 11.19 -7.79 2.30
CA GLU A 29 9.91 -7.18 2.01
C GLU A 29 9.08 -7.28 3.29
N PRO A 30 8.49 -6.19 3.81
CA PRO A 30 7.55 -6.27 4.90
C PRO A 30 6.26 -6.87 4.34
N LEU A 31 6.22 -8.20 4.19
CA LEU A 31 4.96 -8.92 4.22
C LEU A 31 4.31 -8.45 5.52
N SER A 32 3.19 -7.71 5.41
CA SER A 32 2.38 -7.40 6.58
C SER A 32 2.05 -8.76 7.20
N TRP A 33 2.72 -9.08 8.30
CA TRP A 33 2.70 -10.42 8.87
C TRP A 33 1.26 -10.73 9.26
N VAL A 34 0.60 -11.54 8.45
CA VAL A 34 -0.68 -12.11 8.80
C VAL A 34 -0.37 -13.32 9.67
N PRO A 35 -0.96 -13.43 10.86
CA PRO A 35 -0.78 -14.60 11.70
C PRO A 35 -1.59 -15.75 11.09
N TRP A 36 -1.01 -16.44 10.13
CA TRP A 36 -1.48 -17.77 9.74
C TRP A 36 -1.24 -18.67 10.95
N PHE A 37 -2.32 -19.15 11.58
CA PHE A 37 -2.21 -19.98 12.78
C PHE A 37 -1.34 -21.21 12.54
N GLU A 38 -1.39 -21.76 11.33
CA GLU A 38 -0.47 -22.74 10.74
C GLU A 38 -0.63 -22.62 9.22
N GLY A 39 0.48 -22.52 8.46
CA GLY A 39 0.41 -22.67 7.00
C GLY A 39 -0.08 -24.08 6.67
N THR A 40 -1.03 -24.21 5.74
CA THR A 40 -1.62 -25.51 5.37
C THR A 40 -1.09 -26.01 4.04
N ASP A 41 -1.00 -27.34 3.90
CA ASP A 41 -0.70 -28.00 2.62
C ASP A 41 -1.94 -28.18 1.73
N GLU A 42 -3.11 -27.77 2.22
CA GLU A 42 -4.36 -27.84 1.45
C GLU A 42 -4.32 -26.94 0.21
N GLU A 43 -4.87 -27.42 -0.92
CA GLU A 43 -4.95 -26.61 -2.14
C GLU A 43 -5.91 -25.42 -1.99
N TYR A 44 -6.94 -25.56 -1.16
CA TYR A 44 -7.94 -24.54 -0.89
C TYR A 44 -8.05 -24.27 0.60
N VAL A 45 -8.26 -23.01 0.94
CA VAL A 45 -8.42 -22.52 2.31
C VAL A 45 -9.75 -21.78 2.47
N GLN A 46 -10.22 -21.67 3.70
CA GLN A 46 -11.45 -20.98 4.05
C GLN A 46 -11.18 -19.53 4.44
N LEU A 47 -11.91 -18.61 3.81
CA LEU A 47 -11.94 -17.20 4.17
C LEU A 47 -13.32 -16.86 4.71
N LYS A 48 -13.40 -16.50 6.00
CA LYS A 48 -14.59 -15.96 6.64
C LYS A 48 -14.49 -14.43 6.70
N ILE A 49 -15.52 -13.72 6.26
CA ILE A 49 -15.56 -12.25 6.24
C ILE A 49 -16.78 -11.75 7.00
N GLU A 50 -16.58 -10.77 7.88
CA GLU A 50 -17.64 -10.15 8.67
C GLU A 50 -17.53 -8.62 8.71
N VAL A 51 -18.65 -7.97 9.02
CA VAL A 51 -18.73 -6.54 9.32
C VAL A 51 -19.16 -6.39 10.77
N VAL A 52 -18.41 -5.61 11.54
CA VAL A 52 -18.62 -5.42 12.97
C VAL A 52 -18.79 -3.93 13.30
N PRO A 53 -19.91 -3.48 13.89
CA PRO A 53 -21.14 -4.24 14.12
C PRO A 53 -21.90 -4.50 12.81
N ASN A 54 -22.76 -5.51 12.81
CA ASN A 54 -23.56 -5.85 11.64
C ASN A 54 -24.37 -4.64 11.13
N GLY A 55 -24.35 -4.40 9.82
CA GLY A 55 -25.04 -3.28 9.19
C GLY A 55 -24.32 -1.92 9.30
N ALA A 56 -23.13 -1.85 9.91
CA ALA A 56 -22.37 -0.60 10.02
C ALA A 56 -21.73 -0.13 8.69
N GLY A 57 -21.56 -1.03 7.73
CA GLY A 57 -20.97 -0.72 6.44
C GLY A 57 -21.22 -1.79 5.40
N ILE A 58 -20.83 -1.48 4.17
CA ILE A 58 -20.84 -2.37 3.01
C ILE A 58 -19.39 -2.54 2.59
N ILE A 59 -18.96 -3.78 2.40
CA ILE A 59 -17.61 -4.14 2.01
C ILE A 59 -17.60 -5.09 0.82
N TYR A 60 -16.47 -5.18 0.14
CA TYR A 60 -16.15 -6.20 -0.83
C TYR A 60 -14.88 -6.96 -0.40
N PRO A 61 -14.88 -8.31 -0.44
CA PRO A 61 -16.02 -9.17 -0.74
C PRO A 61 -17.10 -9.02 0.35
N VAL A 62 -18.35 -9.34 -0.01
CA VAL A 62 -19.46 -9.24 0.95
C VAL A 62 -19.24 -10.21 2.12
N PRO A 63 -19.82 -9.96 3.31
CA PRO A 63 -19.70 -10.89 4.43
C PRO A 63 -20.18 -12.31 4.06
N GLY A 64 -19.44 -13.32 4.47
CA GLY A 64 -19.69 -14.71 4.10
C GLY A 64 -18.50 -15.63 4.35
N VAL A 65 -18.65 -16.89 3.93
CA VAL A 65 -17.57 -17.90 3.96
C VAL A 65 -17.26 -18.31 2.53
N TYR A 66 -15.98 -18.29 2.19
CA TYR A 66 -15.47 -18.55 0.84
C TYR A 66 -14.42 -19.65 0.86
N ARG A 67 -14.34 -20.43 -0.22
CA ARG A 67 -13.22 -21.34 -0.48
C ARG A 67 -12.34 -20.70 -1.54
N ILE A 68 -11.10 -20.38 -1.17
CA ILE A 68 -10.14 -19.69 -2.02
C ILE A 68 -8.94 -20.60 -2.22
N LYS A 69 -8.35 -20.60 -3.41
CA LYS A 69 -7.12 -21.35 -3.66
C LYS A 69 -5.98 -20.72 -2.85
N ARG A 70 -5.17 -21.54 -2.19
CA ARG A 70 -4.00 -21.07 -1.44
C ARG A 70 -3.04 -20.30 -2.35
N GLY A 71 -2.44 -19.24 -1.81
CA GLY A 71 -1.57 -18.30 -2.50
C GLY A 71 -2.30 -17.24 -3.33
N GLU A 72 -3.64 -17.29 -3.43
CA GLU A 72 -4.41 -16.25 -4.10
C GLU A 72 -4.53 -14.98 -3.23
N THR A 73 -4.48 -13.83 -3.90
CA THR A 73 -4.67 -12.53 -3.26
C THR A 73 -6.12 -12.07 -3.39
N VAL A 74 -6.76 -11.81 -2.25
CA VAL A 74 -8.10 -11.23 -2.16
C VAL A 74 -7.99 -9.72 -1.92
N VAL A 75 -8.83 -8.95 -2.61
CA VAL A 75 -8.96 -7.50 -2.41
C VAL A 75 -10.04 -7.25 -1.37
N LEU A 76 -9.70 -6.49 -0.33
CA LEU A 76 -10.61 -6.01 0.72
C LEU A 76 -10.89 -4.53 0.47
N GLN A 77 -12.16 -4.14 0.39
CA GLN A 77 -12.54 -2.76 0.11
C GLN A 77 -13.79 -2.36 0.89
N VAL A 78 -13.77 -1.18 1.52
CA VAL A 78 -14.97 -0.54 2.06
C VAL A 78 -15.68 0.22 0.95
N ALA A 79 -16.90 -0.22 0.65
CA ALA A 79 -17.75 0.34 -0.40
C ALA A 79 -18.80 1.33 0.13
N GLY A 80 -19.17 1.21 1.40
CA GLY A 80 -20.20 2.03 2.02
C GLY A 80 -20.04 2.08 3.53
N VAL A 81 -20.44 3.21 4.12
CA VAL A 81 -20.54 3.36 5.58
C VAL A 81 -21.96 3.82 5.93
N ALA A 82 -22.58 3.12 6.88
CA ALA A 82 -23.91 3.47 7.36
C ALA A 82 -23.89 4.77 8.18
N SER A 83 -25.03 5.44 8.26
CA SER A 83 -25.15 6.67 9.04
C SER A 83 -24.84 6.43 10.52
N GLY A 84 -24.05 7.33 11.13
CA GLY A 84 -23.64 7.23 12.53
C GLY A 84 -22.46 6.27 12.78
N TYR A 85 -21.84 5.75 11.72
CA TYR A 85 -20.64 4.93 11.79
C TYR A 85 -19.49 5.54 10.98
N GLU A 86 -18.28 5.11 11.32
CA GLU A 86 -17.05 5.35 10.56
C GLU A 86 -16.24 4.06 10.47
N PHE A 87 -15.54 3.88 9.35
CA PHE A 87 -14.60 2.76 9.21
C PHE A 87 -13.38 2.99 10.11
N SER A 88 -13.07 2.01 10.94
CA SER A 88 -11.94 2.05 11.85
C SER A 88 -10.73 1.34 11.23
N HIS A 89 -10.81 0.02 11.07
CA HIS A 89 -9.72 -0.81 10.56
C HIS A 89 -10.21 -2.18 10.09
N TRP A 90 -9.33 -2.89 9.41
CA TRP A 90 -9.46 -4.31 9.12
C TRP A 90 -8.78 -5.12 10.22
N GLU A 91 -9.39 -6.19 10.68
CA GLU A 91 -8.73 -7.23 11.46
C GLU A 91 -8.61 -8.48 10.61
N VAL A 92 -7.46 -9.17 10.69
CA VAL A 92 -7.26 -10.49 10.11
C VAL A 92 -6.78 -11.41 11.23
N ASN A 93 -7.49 -12.50 11.48
CA ASN A 93 -7.16 -13.47 12.53
C ASN A 93 -6.94 -12.80 13.90
N PHE A 94 -7.83 -11.88 14.26
CA PHE A 94 -7.81 -11.11 15.52
C PHE A 94 -6.62 -10.13 15.67
N VAL A 95 -5.90 -9.84 14.57
CA VAL A 95 -4.80 -8.87 14.55
C VAL A 95 -5.19 -7.68 13.67
N ASP A 96 -4.86 -6.47 14.13
CA ASP A 96 -5.03 -5.23 13.37
C ASP A 96 -4.22 -5.29 12.07
N TYR A 97 -4.94 -5.30 10.95
CA TYR A 97 -4.41 -5.37 9.59
C TYR A 97 -4.37 -3.99 8.91
N GLY A 98 -4.73 -2.95 9.65
CA GLY A 98 -4.59 -1.55 9.30
C GLY A 98 -5.89 -0.86 8.90
N SER A 99 -5.82 0.47 8.89
CA SER A 99 -6.98 1.36 8.72
C SER A 99 -7.21 1.87 7.29
N ALA A 100 -6.46 1.38 6.30
CA ALA A 100 -6.71 1.75 4.91
C ALA A 100 -8.01 1.09 4.43
N PRO A 101 -8.98 1.83 3.86
CA PRO A 101 -10.25 1.26 3.40
C PRO A 101 -10.10 0.24 2.27
N PHE A 102 -8.99 0.28 1.53
CA PHE A 102 -8.60 -0.74 0.56
C PHE A 102 -7.33 -1.46 1.07
N LYS A 103 -7.35 -2.78 1.01
CA LYS A 103 -6.25 -3.66 1.36
C LYS A 103 -6.24 -4.87 0.43
N THR A 104 -5.12 -5.57 0.41
CA THR A 104 -4.98 -6.89 -0.20
C THR A 104 -4.55 -7.89 0.85
N LEU A 105 -4.98 -9.13 0.69
CA LEU A 105 -4.68 -10.25 1.59
C LEU A 105 -4.36 -11.49 0.75
N THR A 106 -3.12 -11.94 0.76
CA THR A 106 -2.72 -13.22 0.18
C THR A 106 -3.02 -14.33 1.16
N LEU A 107 -3.77 -15.36 0.77
CA LEU A 107 -4.20 -16.43 1.66
C LEU A 107 -3.26 -17.64 1.64
N GLU A 108 -2.48 -17.83 2.70
CA GLU A 108 -1.63 -19.02 2.87
C GLU A 108 -2.26 -20.11 3.77
N GLY A 109 -3.37 -19.76 4.42
CA GLY A 109 -4.13 -20.61 5.34
C GLY A 109 -5.55 -20.09 5.53
N ASP A 110 -6.31 -20.79 6.37
CA ASP A 110 -7.63 -20.31 6.78
C ASP A 110 -7.53 -18.93 7.46
N ALA A 111 -8.50 -18.06 7.17
CA ALA A 111 -8.52 -16.70 7.69
C ALA A 111 -9.92 -16.24 8.08
N GLU A 112 -9.98 -15.46 9.16
CA GLU A 112 -11.12 -14.66 9.55
C GLU A 112 -10.79 -13.17 9.38
N VAL A 113 -11.56 -12.48 8.54
CA VAL A 113 -11.43 -11.05 8.27
C VAL A 113 -12.63 -10.31 8.85
N LYS A 114 -12.38 -9.24 9.61
CA LYS A 114 -13.42 -8.35 10.13
C LYS A 114 -13.17 -6.93 9.65
N ALA A 115 -14.21 -6.33 9.06
CA ALA A 115 -14.25 -4.89 8.88
C ALA A 115 -14.83 -4.25 10.14
N VAL A 116 -14.00 -3.54 10.89
CA VAL A 116 -14.41 -2.91 12.14
C VAL A 116 -14.84 -1.47 11.88
N PHE A 117 -16.06 -1.17 12.29
CA PHE A 117 -16.67 0.15 12.26
C PHE A 117 -16.97 0.61 13.69
N THR A 118 -16.78 1.90 13.93
CA THR A 118 -17.06 2.52 15.24
C THR A 118 -18.09 3.61 15.09
N ARG A 119 -18.67 4.06 16.20
CA ARG A 119 -19.63 5.18 16.17
C ARG A 119 -18.89 6.46 15.77
N ALA A 120 -19.42 7.16 14.76
CA ALA A 120 -18.89 8.45 14.37
C ALA A 120 -19.07 9.46 15.52
N ALA A 121 -18.03 10.24 15.82
CA ALA A 121 -18.05 11.20 16.93
C ALA A 121 -19.03 12.37 16.72
N SER A 122 -19.38 12.67 15.47
CA SER A 122 -20.45 13.61 15.12
C SER A 122 -21.40 12.97 14.11
N GLY A 123 -22.70 13.18 14.29
CA GLY A 123 -23.73 12.73 13.32
C GLY A 123 -23.74 13.55 12.02
N GLU A 124 -22.63 14.18 11.68
CA GLU A 124 -22.53 15.12 10.56
C GLU A 124 -22.39 14.36 9.24
N GLU A 125 -22.73 15.04 8.14
CA GLU A 125 -22.60 14.55 6.75
C GLU A 125 -21.13 14.48 6.32
N VAL A 126 -20.31 13.82 7.13
CA VAL A 126 -18.89 13.62 6.90
C VAL A 126 -18.64 12.16 6.49
N GLY A 127 -17.68 11.99 5.61
CA GLY A 127 -17.21 10.71 5.11
C GLY A 127 -15.70 10.70 4.99
N TYR A 128 -15.19 9.72 4.26
CA TYR A 128 -13.82 9.73 3.78
C TYR A 128 -13.77 9.73 2.25
N LEU A 129 -12.73 10.35 1.73
CA LEU A 129 -12.30 10.22 0.35
C LEU A 129 -10.99 9.44 0.34
N MET A 130 -11.01 8.29 -0.31
CA MET A 130 -9.82 7.52 -0.60
C MET A 130 -9.44 7.77 -2.07
N VAL A 131 -8.23 8.28 -2.29
CA VAL A 131 -7.64 8.43 -3.62
C VAL A 131 -6.66 7.28 -3.84
N ASP A 132 -6.97 6.44 -4.81
CA ASP A 132 -6.19 5.30 -5.25
C ASP A 132 -5.53 5.61 -6.59
N ILE A 133 -4.21 5.63 -6.61
CA ILE A 133 -3.39 5.86 -7.80
C ILE A 133 -2.86 4.51 -8.29
N VAL A 134 -3.12 4.18 -9.55
CA VAL A 134 -2.62 2.95 -10.18
C VAL A 134 -1.84 3.27 -11.45
N PHE A 135 -0.86 2.43 -11.78
CA PHE A 135 -0.11 2.51 -13.03
C PHE A 135 -0.43 1.29 -13.91
N TYR A 136 -0.99 1.53 -15.10
CA TYR A 136 -1.41 0.46 -15.99
C TYR A 136 -0.25 -0.31 -16.61
N ASP A 137 0.92 0.31 -16.70
CA ASP A 137 2.15 -0.31 -17.17
C ASP A 137 2.93 -1.05 -16.07
N LYS A 138 2.34 -1.17 -14.86
CA LYS A 138 2.81 -2.04 -13.78
C LYS A 138 4.30 -1.86 -13.44
N PRO A 139 4.69 -0.66 -12.97
CA PRO A 139 6.06 -0.41 -12.56
C PRO A 139 6.47 -1.36 -11.43
N SER A 140 7.75 -1.71 -11.41
CA SER A 140 8.34 -2.55 -10.36
C SER A 140 8.42 -1.83 -9.00
N GLU A 141 8.43 -0.50 -9.02
CA GLU A 141 8.48 0.35 -7.83
C GLU A 141 7.08 0.94 -7.56
N PRO A 142 6.68 1.08 -6.30
CA PRO A 142 5.40 1.70 -5.95
C PRO A 142 5.43 3.20 -6.22
N PRO A 143 4.28 3.85 -6.48
CA PRO A 143 4.28 5.29 -6.72
C PRO A 143 4.53 6.11 -5.46
N GLU A 144 5.34 7.15 -5.63
CA GLU A 144 5.74 8.11 -4.61
C GLU A 144 5.18 9.49 -4.90
N GLY A 145 4.85 10.21 -3.83
CA GLY A 145 4.34 11.56 -3.90
C GLY A 145 3.26 11.83 -2.87
N SER A 146 2.38 12.77 -3.17
CA SER A 146 1.32 13.22 -2.28
C SER A 146 0.03 13.55 -3.02
N VAL A 147 -1.07 13.48 -2.29
CA VAL A 147 -2.37 13.99 -2.72
C VAL A 147 -2.74 15.15 -1.82
N THR A 148 -3.27 16.22 -2.39
CA THR A 148 -3.74 17.39 -1.66
C THR A 148 -5.20 17.66 -2.01
N LEU A 149 -6.04 17.85 -0.98
CA LEU A 149 -7.37 18.42 -1.16
C LEU A 149 -7.28 19.93 -0.97
N TRP A 150 -7.33 20.67 -2.08
CA TRP A 150 -7.02 22.10 -2.11
C TRP A 150 -7.89 22.92 -1.16
N GLU A 151 -9.20 22.65 -1.13
CA GLU A 151 -10.17 23.38 -0.33
C GLU A 151 -9.97 23.17 1.18
N LEU A 152 -9.33 22.06 1.57
CA LEU A 152 -9.01 21.77 2.96
C LEU A 152 -7.59 22.22 3.33
N GLY A 153 -6.72 22.49 2.34
CA GLY A 153 -5.29 22.73 2.57
C GLY A 153 -4.57 21.52 3.19
N VAL A 154 -5.14 20.31 3.06
CA VAL A 154 -4.60 19.08 3.65
C VAL A 154 -3.89 18.28 2.57
N SER A 155 -2.65 17.89 2.85
CA SER A 155 -1.84 17.01 2.00
C SER A 155 -1.53 15.71 2.73
N MET A 156 -1.66 14.59 2.02
CA MET A 156 -1.38 13.25 2.52
C MET A 156 -0.36 12.57 1.59
N PRO A 157 0.68 11.91 2.12
CA PRO A 157 1.59 11.14 1.29
C PRO A 157 0.88 9.92 0.69
N LEU A 158 1.34 9.49 -0.48
CA LEU A 158 0.93 8.21 -1.06
C LEU A 158 1.53 7.08 -0.22
N THR A 159 0.67 6.22 0.30
CA THR A 159 1.06 4.98 0.98
C THR A 159 1.05 3.84 -0.05
N PRO A 160 2.16 3.12 -0.23
CA PRO A 160 2.20 2.02 -1.19
C PRO A 160 1.33 0.85 -0.73
N VAL A 161 0.58 0.28 -1.65
CA VAL A 161 -0.21 -0.93 -1.44
C VAL A 161 0.11 -1.93 -2.55
N GLN A 162 0.68 -3.08 -2.18
CA GLN A 162 0.98 -4.15 -3.12
C GLN A 162 -0.30 -4.90 -3.48
N VAL A 163 -0.68 -4.90 -4.76
CA VAL A 163 -1.86 -5.65 -5.23
C VAL A 163 -1.48 -7.04 -5.73
N THR A 164 -0.34 -7.14 -6.43
CA THR A 164 0.30 -8.40 -6.80
C THR A 164 1.83 -8.19 -6.76
N PRO A 165 2.67 -9.25 -6.85
CA PRO A 165 4.13 -9.10 -6.77
C PRO A 165 4.75 -8.03 -7.69
N ASN A 166 4.09 -7.71 -8.81
CA ASN A 166 4.54 -6.69 -9.77
C ASN A 166 3.48 -5.60 -10.03
N GLN A 167 2.55 -5.37 -9.12
CA GLN A 167 1.53 -4.33 -9.27
C GLN A 167 1.33 -3.60 -7.95
N TRP A 168 1.59 -2.29 -8.00
CA TRP A 168 1.49 -1.41 -6.86
C TRP A 168 0.44 -0.33 -7.09
N HIS A 169 -0.27 0.00 -6.02
CA HIS A 169 -1.13 1.17 -5.94
C HIS A 169 -0.52 2.16 -4.93
N GLY A 170 -0.88 3.43 -5.03
CA GLY A 170 -0.57 4.47 -4.05
C GLY A 170 -1.85 5.05 -3.48
N GLN A 171 -1.98 5.06 -2.15
CA GLN A 171 -3.21 5.48 -1.49
C GLN A 171 -3.04 6.69 -0.60
N ALA A 172 -3.98 7.62 -0.70
CA ALA A 172 -4.14 8.72 0.24
C ALA A 172 -5.58 8.73 0.75
N VAL A 173 -5.74 8.78 2.09
CA VAL A 173 -7.05 8.72 2.75
C VAL A 173 -7.32 10.02 3.47
N PHE A 174 -8.41 10.70 3.12
CA PHE A 174 -8.87 11.93 3.77
C PHE A 174 -10.15 11.64 4.54
N LYS A 175 -10.10 11.75 5.87
CA LYS A 175 -11.28 11.64 6.75
C LYS A 175 -11.91 13.01 6.97
N GLY A 176 -13.21 13.05 7.24
CA GLY A 176 -13.93 14.29 7.55
C GLY A 176 -14.33 15.12 6.32
N VAL A 177 -14.29 14.53 5.12
CA VAL A 177 -14.77 15.20 3.90
C VAL A 177 -16.30 15.30 3.93
N ARG A 178 -16.86 16.42 3.46
CA ARG A 178 -18.29 16.66 3.47
C ARG A 178 -18.97 16.00 2.28
N ILE A 179 -20.09 15.33 2.54
CA ILE A 179 -20.94 14.75 1.51
C ILE A 179 -21.59 15.88 0.69
N GLY A 180 -21.74 15.67 -0.61
CA GLY A 180 -22.26 16.64 -1.57
C GLY A 180 -21.27 17.75 -1.93
N LYS A 181 -20.04 17.74 -1.39
CA LYS A 181 -18.99 18.69 -1.79
C LYS A 181 -18.09 18.12 -2.88
N THR A 182 -17.70 19.01 -3.79
CA THR A 182 -16.64 18.76 -4.78
C THR A 182 -15.32 19.29 -4.24
N TYR A 183 -14.29 18.46 -4.29
CA TYR A 183 -12.93 18.81 -3.90
C TYR A 183 -12.02 18.83 -5.13
N THR A 184 -11.09 19.77 -5.15
CA THR A 184 -9.97 19.79 -6.09
C THR A 184 -8.88 18.87 -5.54
N VAL A 185 -8.71 17.74 -6.21
CA VAL A 185 -7.72 16.72 -5.89
C VAL A 185 -6.46 17.01 -6.71
N VAL A 186 -5.40 17.41 -6.03
CA VAL A 186 -4.08 17.67 -6.63
C VAL A 186 -3.15 16.52 -6.27
N VAL A 187 -2.68 15.79 -7.27
CA VAL A 187 -1.73 14.69 -7.12
C VAL A 187 -0.36 15.16 -7.58
N ASN A 188 0.62 15.12 -6.68
CA ASN A 188 2.02 15.37 -6.99
C ASN A 188 2.74 14.02 -7.00
N LEU A 189 3.28 13.61 -8.13
CA LEU A 189 4.06 12.38 -8.28
C LEU A 189 5.54 12.70 -8.40
N GLU A 190 6.39 11.85 -7.82
CA GLU A 190 7.83 12.08 -7.74
C GLU A 190 8.64 11.00 -8.50
N ASN A 191 8.22 9.73 -8.47
CA ASN A 191 8.95 8.64 -9.12
C ASN A 191 8.33 8.19 -10.45
N GLY A 192 9.17 8.09 -11.51
CA GLY A 192 8.79 7.62 -12.85
C GLY A 192 7.92 8.59 -13.67
N VAL A 193 6.89 9.20 -13.07
CA VAL A 193 5.89 10.09 -13.70
C VAL A 193 5.86 11.42 -12.97
N GLY A 194 7.04 12.00 -12.74
CA GLY A 194 7.17 13.29 -12.06
C GLY A 194 6.22 14.32 -12.66
N GLY A 195 5.33 14.90 -11.85
CA GLY A 195 4.31 15.81 -12.36
C GLY A 195 3.22 16.18 -11.35
N VAL A 196 2.46 17.23 -11.68
CA VAL A 196 1.31 17.69 -10.91
C VAL A 196 0.05 17.47 -11.76
N TYR A 197 -0.90 16.74 -11.20
CA TYR A 197 -2.16 16.38 -11.84
C TYR A 197 -3.33 16.89 -11.01
N VAL A 198 -4.36 17.40 -11.68
CA VAL A 198 -5.52 18.00 -11.02
C VAL A 198 -6.80 17.34 -11.52
N ASN A 199 -7.68 16.98 -10.60
CA ASN A 199 -9.01 16.47 -10.88
C ASN A 199 -10.02 17.09 -9.90
N PHE A 200 -11.30 17.06 -10.24
CA PHE A 200 -12.39 17.49 -9.38
C PHE A 200 -13.23 16.28 -9.01
N TRP A 201 -13.39 16.03 -7.71
CA TRP A 201 -14.10 14.85 -7.23
C TRP A 201 -15.21 15.22 -6.25
N THR A 202 -16.44 14.79 -6.55
CA THR A 202 -17.59 15.00 -5.68
C THR A 202 -17.80 13.80 -4.76
N VAL A 203 -17.80 14.06 -3.45
CA VAL A 203 -18.05 13.04 -2.43
C VAL A 203 -19.56 12.85 -2.28
N TYR A 204 -20.12 11.82 -2.93
CA TYR A 204 -21.56 11.54 -2.84
C TYR A 204 -21.96 10.67 -1.65
N ASN A 205 -21.02 9.90 -1.10
CA ASN A 205 -21.27 8.90 -0.07
C ASN A 205 -20.25 9.04 1.07
N ARG A 206 -20.58 8.47 2.24
CA ARG A 206 -19.67 8.41 3.41
C ARG A 206 -18.37 7.64 3.14
N ALA A 207 -18.41 6.68 2.22
CA ALA A 207 -17.24 6.05 1.62
C ALA A 207 -17.15 6.52 0.17
N SER A 208 -16.16 7.34 -0.16
CA SER A 208 -15.89 7.75 -1.53
C SER A 208 -14.53 7.24 -1.98
N TYR A 209 -14.52 6.58 -3.13
CA TYR A 209 -13.34 5.94 -3.70
C TYR A 209 -13.07 6.52 -5.09
N MET A 210 -11.96 7.23 -5.22
CA MET A 210 -11.46 7.75 -6.49
C MET A 210 -10.33 6.85 -6.96
N HIS A 211 -10.57 6.09 -8.03
CA HIS A 211 -9.53 5.29 -8.69
C HIS A 211 -9.03 6.03 -9.92
N TRP A 212 -7.72 6.32 -9.95
CA TRP A 212 -7.12 7.10 -11.01
C TRP A 212 -5.89 6.40 -11.58
N GLY A 213 -6.01 5.97 -12.83
CA GLY A 213 -4.95 5.30 -13.56
C GLY A 213 -4.04 6.25 -14.34
N PHE A 214 -2.74 5.94 -14.30
CA PHE A 214 -1.66 6.61 -15.00
C PHE A 214 -0.87 5.59 -15.83
N ILE A 215 -0.01 6.08 -16.72
CA ILE A 215 0.97 5.27 -17.44
C ILE A 215 2.32 5.90 -17.15
N SER A 216 3.31 5.09 -16.75
CA SER A 216 4.63 5.63 -16.51
C SER A 216 5.30 6.14 -17.77
N CYS A 217 5.77 7.38 -17.73
CA CYS A 217 6.67 7.87 -18.75
C CYS A 217 7.99 7.13 -18.55
N ARG A 218 8.25 6.08 -19.34
CA ARG A 218 9.56 5.43 -19.36
C ARG A 218 10.64 6.52 -19.46
N ARG A 219 11.48 6.60 -18.42
CA ARG A 219 12.80 7.23 -18.50
C ARG A 219 13.44 6.70 -19.79
N LYS A 220 13.79 7.62 -20.71
CA LYS A 220 14.20 7.38 -22.11
C LYS A 220 14.72 5.96 -22.35
N LEU A 221 14.12 5.26 -23.32
CA LEU A 221 14.78 4.12 -23.97
C LEU A 221 16.26 4.51 -24.24
N PRO A 222 17.25 3.67 -23.93
CA PRO A 222 18.62 3.93 -24.37
C PRO A 222 18.59 4.23 -25.86
N GLU A 223 19.34 5.24 -26.30
CA GLU A 223 19.38 5.63 -27.72
C GLU A 223 19.54 4.36 -28.56
N ALA A 224 18.61 4.15 -29.49
CA ALA A 224 18.72 3.04 -30.43
C ALA A 224 20.13 3.10 -31.04
N PRO A 225 20.87 1.98 -31.10
CA PRO A 225 22.21 1.98 -31.68
C PRO A 225 22.11 2.62 -33.06
N ARG A 226 22.95 3.65 -33.31
CA ARG A 226 23.00 4.30 -34.62
C ARG A 226 23.17 3.20 -35.67
N SER A 227 22.25 3.17 -36.61
CA SER A 227 22.26 2.23 -37.73
C SER A 227 23.65 2.21 -38.36
N THR A 228 24.33 1.07 -38.30
CA THR A 228 25.62 0.84 -38.98
C THR A 228 25.42 0.42 -40.44
N PHE A 229 24.22 0.64 -41.00
CA PHE A 229 23.90 0.24 -42.36
C PHE A 229 24.79 1.02 -43.33
N LYS A 230 25.75 0.33 -43.95
CA LYS A 230 26.47 0.88 -45.09
C LYS A 230 25.49 0.91 -46.28
N PRO A 231 25.35 2.04 -46.99
CA PRO A 231 24.53 2.10 -48.18
C PRO A 231 24.97 1.01 -49.17
N PHE A 232 23.98 0.35 -49.78
CA PHE A 232 24.23 -0.60 -50.85
C PHE A 232 24.79 0.15 -52.07
N GLU A 233 26.04 -0.12 -52.43
CA GLU A 233 26.65 0.40 -53.65
C GLU A 233 26.28 -0.53 -54.81
N TRP A 234 25.60 0.02 -55.82
CA TRP A 234 25.28 -0.73 -57.03
C TRP A 234 26.56 -0.97 -57.85
N PRO A 235 26.81 -2.20 -58.33
CA PRO A 235 27.89 -2.44 -59.27
C PRO A 235 27.61 -1.71 -60.58
N SER A 236 28.63 -1.00 -61.07
CA SER A 236 28.65 -0.27 -62.35
C SER A 236 28.53 -1.18 -63.56
#